data_AF-A0AAC9N5J5-F1
#
_entry.id   AF-A0AAC9N5J5-F1
#
_cell.length_a   1.000
_cell.length_b   1.000
_cell.length_c   1.000
_cell.angle_alpha   90.00
_cell.angle_beta   90.00
_cell.angle_gamma   90.00
#
_symmetry.space_group_name_H-M   'P 1'
#
loop_
_entity.id
_entity.type
_entity.pdbx_description
1 polymer ?
#
loop_
_entity_poly.entity_id
_entity_poly.type
_entity_poly.pdbx_seq_one_letter_code
_entity_poly.pdbx_strand_id
1 'polypeptide(L)' 'MTSTFLKNKGNSFFNGKKAKVLVKQRNLGGDEIQKNEEVEIICKNRDCNVSLDIKSSTGIIISRVWCEQLELIKDDSN' A
#
# COMPACT_ATOMS: atom_id res chain seq x y z
N MET A 1 0.39 -22.87 24.98
CA MET A 1 0.49 -22.87 23.51
C MET A 1 -0.84 -22.36 22.99
N THR A 2 -1.02 -21.36 22.14
CA THR A 2 -0.15 -20.66 21.17
C THR A 2 -0.85 -19.32 20.85
N SER A 3 -0.51 -18.24 21.54
CA SER A 3 -0.91 -16.87 21.15
C SER A 3 0.16 -16.17 20.31
N THR A 4 0.89 -16.96 19.51
CA THR A 4 2.03 -16.49 18.69
C THR A 4 1.64 -16.25 17.22
N PHE A 5 0.36 -16.05 16.94
CA PHE A 5 -0.11 -15.59 15.63
C PHE A 5 -0.69 -14.20 15.82
N LEU A 6 -0.26 -13.25 14.99
CA LEU A 6 -0.92 -11.96 14.69
C LEU A 6 -0.35 -10.65 15.28
N LYS A 7 0.76 -10.64 16.03
CA LYS A 7 1.42 -9.34 16.34
C LYS A 7 2.57 -8.92 15.41
N ASN A 8 3.15 -9.84 14.63
CA ASN A 8 4.25 -9.53 13.70
C ASN A 8 3.92 -9.67 12.20
N LYS A 9 2.73 -10.13 11.82
CA LYS A 9 2.39 -10.45 10.41
C LYS A 9 1.57 -9.39 9.66
N GLY A 10 1.18 -8.29 10.31
CA GLY A 10 0.41 -7.24 9.65
C GLY A 10 1.17 -6.52 8.53
N ASN A 11 2.50 -6.40 8.65
CA ASN A 11 3.35 -5.75 7.64
C ASN A 11 3.57 -6.62 6.40
N SER A 12 3.54 -7.94 6.54
CA SER A 12 3.89 -8.85 5.45
C SER A 12 2.72 -9.14 4.50
N PHE A 13 1.47 -8.93 4.92
CA PHE A 13 0.31 -9.25 4.08
C PHE A 13 0.21 -8.33 2.85
N PHE A 14 0.49 -7.04 3.04
CA PHE A 14 0.37 -6.04 1.99
C PHE A 14 1.67 -5.85 1.20
N ASN A 15 2.83 -6.20 1.77
CA ASN A 15 4.12 -6.03 1.10
C ASN A 15 4.16 -6.82 -0.23
N GLY A 16 4.41 -6.12 -1.33
CA GLY A 16 4.46 -6.66 -2.69
C GLY A 16 3.09 -6.88 -3.33
N LYS A 17 1.98 -6.53 -2.65
CA LYS A 17 0.64 -6.61 -3.24
C LYS A 17 0.39 -5.42 -4.15
N LYS A 18 -0.25 -5.70 -5.28
CA LYS A 18 -0.73 -4.67 -6.19
C LYS A 18 -2.08 -4.14 -5.71
N ALA A 19 -2.24 -2.84 -5.81
CA ALA A 19 -3.46 -2.14 -5.50
C ALA A 19 -3.74 -1.07 -6.54
N LYS A 20 -5.00 -0.70 -6.66
CA LYS A 20 -5.45 0.39 -7.50
C LYS A 20 -5.76 1.60 -6.62
N VAL A 21 -5.28 2.76 -7.04
CA VAL A 21 -5.52 4.01 -6.32
C VAL A 21 -6.93 4.52 -6.59
N LEU A 22 -7.73 4.72 -5.55
CA LEU A 22 -9.13 5.19 -5.68
C LEU A 22 -9.24 6.71 -5.76
N VAL A 23 -8.25 7.43 -5.23
CA VAL A 23 -8.21 8.90 -5.18
C VAL A 23 -6.79 9.36 -5.50
N LYS A 24 -6.63 10.40 -6.33
CA LYS A 24 -5.33 10.97 -6.67
C LYS A 24 -4.47 11.21 -5.42
N GLN A 25 -3.25 10.67 -5.44
CA GLN A 25 -2.28 10.80 -4.36
C GLN A 25 -1.14 11.70 -4.80
N ARG A 26 -0.58 12.46 -3.85
CA ARG A 26 0.55 13.37 -4.12
C ARG A 26 1.57 13.30 -2.99
N ASN A 27 2.85 13.27 -3.32
CA ASN A 27 3.92 13.40 -2.32
C ASN A 27 4.30 14.87 -2.09
N LEU A 28 5.17 15.12 -1.10
CA LEU A 28 5.67 16.48 -0.80
C LEU A 28 6.56 17.06 -1.92
N GLY A 29 7.17 16.22 -2.75
CA GLY A 29 8.00 16.61 -3.89
C GLY A 29 7.18 17.12 -5.09
N GLY A 30 5.86 16.95 -5.04
CA GLY A 30 4.94 17.37 -6.08
C GLY A 30 4.58 16.28 -7.08
N ASP A 31 5.19 15.10 -6.98
CA ASP A 31 4.87 13.93 -7.80
C ASP A 31 3.48 13.40 -7.45
N GLU A 32 2.79 12.89 -8.45
CA GLU A 32 1.41 12.43 -8.33
C GLU A 32 1.19 11.06 -8.94
N ILE A 33 0.32 10.29 -8.29
CA ILE A 33 -0.21 9.02 -8.79
C ILE A 33 -1.69 9.24 -9.06
N GLN A 34 -2.13 8.95 -10.29
CA GLN A 34 -3.50 9.26 -10.70
C GLN A 34 -4.50 8.29 -10.07
N LYS A 35 -5.76 8.74 -10.01
CA LYS A 35 -6.87 7.83 -9.74
C LYS A 35 -6.88 6.72 -10.80
N ASN A 36 -7.16 5.51 -10.35
CA ASN A 36 -7.18 4.26 -11.09
C ASN A 36 -5.82 3.71 -11.51
N GLU A 37 -4.72 4.34 -11.11
CA GLU A 37 -3.38 3.83 -11.38
C GLU A 37 -3.06 2.61 -10.50
N GLU A 38 -2.32 1.65 -11.06
CA GLU A 38 -1.83 0.48 -10.34
C GLU A 38 -0.53 0.83 -9.60
N VAL A 39 -0.48 0.47 -8.34
CA VAL A 39 0.66 0.67 -7.44
C VAL A 39 0.98 -0.60 -6.69
N GLU A 40 2.24 -0.73 -6.29
CA GLU A 40 2.70 -1.77 -5.39
C GLU A 40 2.72 -1.24 -3.97
N ILE A 41 2.17 -1.98 -3.01
CA ILE A 41 2.26 -1.65 -1.60
C ILE A 41 3.61 -2.14 -1.08
N ILE A 42 4.45 -1.22 -0.61
CA ILE A 42 5.81 -1.50 -0.13
C ILE A 42 5.76 -2.03 1.30
N CYS A 43 5.03 -1.35 2.17
CA CYS A 43 4.93 -1.70 3.58
C CYS A 43 3.78 -0.95 4.26
N LYS A 44 3.46 -1.32 5.51
CA LYS A 44 2.74 -0.40 6.38
C LYS A 44 3.66 0.72 6.82
N ASN A 45 3.12 1.93 6.88
CA ASN A 45 3.85 3.08 7.33
C ASN A 45 4.32 2.87 8.78
N ARG A 46 5.61 3.15 9.03
CA ARG A 46 6.25 2.89 10.33
C ARG A 46 5.70 3.76 11.45
N ASP A 47 5.28 4.98 11.15
CA ASP A 47 4.77 5.94 12.14
C ASP A 47 3.26 5.75 12.39
N CYS A 48 2.55 5.18 11.42
CA CYS A 48 1.10 5.14 11.40
C CYS A 48 0.63 3.76 10.89
N ASN A 49 0.40 2.84 11.83
CA ASN A 49 -0.02 1.44 11.58
C ASN A 49 -1.33 1.28 10.79
N VAL A 50 -2.03 2.38 10.50
CA VAL A 50 -3.29 2.43 9.74
C VAL A 50 -3.09 2.88 8.28
N SER A 51 -1.86 3.25 7.90
CA SER A 51 -1.54 3.73 6.54
C SER A 51 -0.46 2.87 5.89
N LEU A 52 -0.40 2.93 4.56
CA LEU A 52 0.48 2.16 3.70
C LEU A 52 1.40 3.09 2.91
N ASP A 53 2.59 2.60 2.61
CA ASP A 53 3.49 3.24 1.65
C ASP A 53 3.37 2.49 0.32
N ILE A 54 3.19 3.23 -0.77
CA ILE A 54 2.94 2.70 -2.11
C ILE A 54 4.00 3.18 -3.10
N LYS A 55 4.22 2.41 -4.16
CA LYS A 55 5.13 2.70 -5.26
C LYS A 55 4.41 2.57 -6.60
N SER A 56 4.51 3.57 -7.47
CA SER A 56 4.05 3.45 -8.86
C SER A 56 5.02 2.64 -9.72
N SER A 57 4.56 2.21 -10.89
CA SER A 57 5.41 1.60 -11.92
C SER A 57 6.54 2.51 -12.40
N THR A 58 6.35 3.84 -12.34
CA THR A 58 7.34 4.86 -12.69
C THR A 58 8.37 5.11 -11.58
N GLY A 59 8.20 4.50 -10.41
CA GLY A 59 9.12 4.63 -9.27
C GLY A 59 8.76 5.74 -8.27
N ILE A 60 7.61 6.41 -8.44
CA ILE A 60 7.12 7.41 -7.48
C ILE A 60 6.69 6.69 -6.21
N ILE A 61 7.20 7.14 -5.06
CA ILE A 61 6.83 6.62 -3.75
C ILE A 61 5.95 7.63 -3.03
N ILE A 62 4.81 7.17 -2.52
CA ILE A 62 3.91 7.96 -1.68
C ILE A 62 3.73 7.24 -0.35
N SER A 63 4.07 7.94 0.73
CA SER A 63 3.92 7.43 2.10
C SER A 63 2.60 7.88 2.72
N ARG A 64 2.15 7.14 3.74
CA ARG A 64 0.95 7.45 4.55
C ARG A 64 -0.36 7.47 3.76
N VAL A 65 -0.49 6.62 2.75
CA VAL A 65 -1.74 6.43 2.01
C VAL A 65 -2.71 5.59 2.83
N TRP A 66 -3.96 6.01 2.94
CA TRP A 66 -4.94 5.29 3.75
C TRP A 66 -5.40 4.03 3.01
N CYS A 67 -5.59 2.93 3.74
CA CYS A 67 -6.04 1.67 3.15
C CYS A 67 -7.36 1.83 2.38
N GLU A 68 -8.26 2.71 2.82
CA GLU A 68 -9.57 2.99 2.19
C GLU A 68 -9.44 3.68 0.84
N GLN A 69 -8.27 4.25 0.53
CA GLN A 69 -7.97 4.90 -0.75
C GLN A 69 -7.31 3.94 -1.74
N LEU A 70 -7.19 2.67 -1.38
CA LEU A 70 -6.57 1.62 -2.16
C LEU A 70 -7.55 0.45 -2.32
N GLU A 71 -7.63 -0.07 -3.52
CA GLU A 71 -8.36 -1.30 -3.83
C GLU A 71 -7.36 -2.39 -4.15
N LEU A 72 -7.25 -3.42 -3.30
CA LEU A 72 -6.35 -4.54 -3.57
C LEU A 72 -6.77 -5.26 -4.84
N ILE A 73 -5.83 -5.39 -5.77
CA ILE A 73 -6.03 -6.18 -6.98
C ILE A 73 -5.88 -7.64 -6.54
N LYS A 74 -6.95 -8.43 -6.71
CA LYS A 74 -6.84 -9.87 -6.51
C LYS A 74 -5.84 -10.41 -7.52
N ASP A 75 -4.80 -11.04 -7.01
CA ASP A 75 -3.97 -11.92 -7.82
C ASP A 75 -4.87 -13.09 -8.20
N ASP A 76 -5.33 -13.12 -9.46
CA ASP A 76 -6.08 -14.25 -10.04
C ASP A 76 -5.14 -15.42 -10.34
N SER A 77 -4.26 -15.71 -9.38
CA SER A 77 -3.36 -16.85 -9.40
C SER A 77 -4.17 -18.07 -8.94
N ASN A 78 -4.77 -18.70 -9.94
CA ASN A 78 -5.39 -20.04 -9.97
C ASN A 78 -4.58 -21.10 -9.23
#